data_AF-A0A6N8XIQ4-F1
#
_entry.id   AF-A0A6N8XIQ4-F1
#
_cell.length_a   1.000
_cell.length_b   1.000
_cell.length_c   1.000
_cell.angle_alpha   90.00
_cell.angle_beta   90.00
_cell.angle_gamma   90.00
#
_symmetry.space_group_name_H-M   'P 1'
#
loop_
_entity.id
_entity.type
_entity.pdbx_description
1 polymer ?
#
loop_
_entity_poly.entity_id
_entity_poly.type
_entity_poly.pdbx_seq_one_letter_code
_entity_poly.pdbx_strand_id
1 'polypeptide(L)'
;MHLYEDIHALGRSQKLVQRVESGLSVLNSKNLQQGVKARRGDGSFGEIVPNADPIRDEGFAVLRGPIATIEIGIEVKIMMKAMIKQIDRVANDLQSQVNHFRQRSSNPISVGIVGINHSTHCTTYEGDRAYQTDGKKHKHPIDEAAEAEERLKLHSAPIFDEFIVLRFRATNEEPFKFEWVDKAETVLDYGAALVRIGQAYDKRI
;
A
#
# COMPACT_ATOMS: atom_id res chain seq x y z
N MET A 1 7.50 -5.09 5.96
CA MET A 1 6.30 -5.47 5.18
C MET A 1 6.68 -5.37 3.73
N HIS A 2 6.69 -6.48 3.01
CA HIS A 2 7.04 -6.56 1.60
C HIS A 2 5.95 -7.38 0.91
N LEU A 3 4.81 -6.75 0.56
CA LEU A 3 3.57 -7.46 0.22
C LEU A 3 3.78 -8.65 -0.72
N TYR A 4 4.50 -8.46 -1.83
CA TYR A 4 4.73 -9.52 -2.81
C TYR A 4 5.61 -10.66 -2.29
N GLU A 5 6.66 -10.32 -1.53
CA GLU A 5 7.50 -11.32 -0.85
C GLU A 5 6.69 -12.08 0.20
N ASP A 6 5.83 -11.38 0.93
CA ASP A 6 5.02 -11.95 1.99
C ASP A 6 3.93 -12.90 1.42
N ILE A 7 3.29 -12.53 0.30
CA ILE A 7 2.34 -13.40 -0.41
C ILE A 7 3.06 -14.63 -0.98
N HIS A 8 4.23 -14.42 -1.61
CA HIS A 8 5.06 -15.49 -2.17
C HIS A 8 5.51 -16.46 -1.07
N ALA A 9 6.09 -15.96 0.02
CA ALA A 9 6.58 -16.75 1.15
C ALA A 9 5.45 -17.50 1.87
N LEU A 10 4.24 -16.93 1.90
CA LEU A 10 3.07 -17.60 2.45
C LEU A 10 2.70 -18.87 1.66
N GLY A 11 3.02 -18.93 0.37
CA GLY A 11 2.92 -20.15 -0.45
C GLY A 11 1.50 -20.67 -0.66
N ARG A 12 0.48 -19.84 -0.45
CA ARG A 12 -0.94 -20.23 -0.54
C ARG A 12 -1.55 -20.09 -1.92
N SER A 13 -0.86 -19.39 -2.84
CA SER A 13 -1.23 -19.31 -4.25
C SER A 13 -0.18 -20.00 -5.11
N GLN A 14 -0.50 -21.20 -5.61
CA GLN A 14 0.43 -21.95 -6.47
C GLN A 14 0.68 -21.21 -7.77
N LYS A 15 -0.35 -20.56 -8.33
CA LYS A 15 -0.22 -19.78 -9.58
C LYS A 15 0.76 -18.63 -9.39
N LEU A 16 0.68 -17.90 -8.28
CA LEU A 16 1.58 -16.79 -7.99
C LEU A 16 3.01 -17.27 -7.79
N VAL A 17 3.22 -18.29 -6.95
CA VAL A 17 4.56 -18.84 -6.67
C VAL A 17 5.23 -19.27 -7.97
N GLN A 18 4.55 -20.07 -8.79
CA GLN A 18 5.10 -20.53 -10.06
C GLN A 18 5.48 -19.37 -10.98
N ARG A 19 4.65 -18.32 -11.06
CA ARG A 19 4.90 -17.16 -11.93
C ARG A 19 6.05 -16.28 -11.42
N VAL A 20 6.23 -16.17 -10.11
CA VAL A 20 7.38 -15.48 -9.51
C VAL A 20 8.66 -16.28 -9.77
N GLU A 21 8.65 -17.58 -9.48
CA GLU A 21 9.83 -18.45 -9.62
C GLU A 21 10.30 -18.57 -11.08
N SER A 22 9.37 -18.61 -12.03
CA SER A 22 9.67 -18.61 -13.47
C SER A 22 10.01 -17.24 -14.04
N GLY A 23 9.88 -16.16 -13.25
CA GLY A 23 10.11 -14.79 -13.69
C GLY A 23 9.07 -14.25 -14.68
N LEU A 24 7.93 -14.93 -14.83
CA LEU A 24 6.83 -14.50 -15.70
C LEU A 24 6.09 -13.29 -15.14
N SER A 25 5.99 -13.19 -13.81
CA SER A 25 5.43 -12.02 -13.13
C SER A 25 6.47 -11.34 -12.26
N VAL A 26 6.57 -10.02 -12.39
CA VAL A 26 7.61 -9.20 -11.77
C VAL A 26 7.03 -7.93 -11.15
N LEU A 27 7.79 -7.35 -10.22
CA LEU A 27 7.50 -6.06 -9.61
C LEU A 27 7.96 -4.93 -10.54
N ASN A 28 7.06 -4.00 -10.85
CA ASN A 28 7.38 -2.78 -11.56
C ASN A 28 8.07 -1.78 -10.62
N SER A 29 9.40 -1.81 -10.55
CA SER A 29 10.20 -0.93 -9.66
C SER A 29 10.67 0.36 -10.32
N LYS A 30 10.70 0.39 -11.66
CA LYS A 30 11.03 1.55 -12.46
C LYS A 30 9.78 1.96 -13.21
N ASN A 31 9.52 3.25 -13.35
CA ASN A 31 8.42 3.86 -14.12
C ASN A 31 8.46 3.51 -15.62
N LEU A 32 8.53 2.23 -15.98
CA LEU A 32 8.79 1.72 -17.31
C LEU A 32 7.70 0.74 -17.71
N GLN A 33 6.45 1.22 -17.74
CA GLN A 33 5.57 0.70 -18.79
C GLN A 33 6.07 1.28 -20.10
N GLN A 34 6.50 0.41 -21.02
CA GLN A 34 6.97 0.84 -22.33
C GLN A 34 5.85 1.63 -23.03
N GLY A 35 6.11 2.91 -23.33
CA GLY A 35 5.14 3.81 -23.96
C GLY A 35 4.24 4.61 -23.00
N VAL A 36 4.42 4.53 -21.68
CA VAL A 36 3.57 5.22 -20.68
C VAL A 36 4.42 5.99 -19.68
N LYS A 37 4.27 7.33 -19.63
CA LYS A 37 4.90 8.16 -18.58
C LYS A 37 4.11 8.02 -17.27
N ALA A 38 4.68 7.34 -16.27
CA ALA A 38 4.16 7.31 -14.90
C ALA A 38 5.02 8.17 -13.95
N ARG A 39 4.40 8.82 -12.95
CA ARG A 39 5.05 9.78 -12.04
C ARG A 39 5.76 9.14 -10.82
N ARG A 40 5.45 7.89 -10.47
CA ARG A 40 5.97 7.18 -9.27
C ARG A 40 5.99 5.68 -9.57
N GLY A 41 7.04 4.97 -9.10
CA GLY A 41 7.07 3.51 -9.17
C GLY A 41 5.84 3.04 -8.42
N ASP A 42 4.86 2.53 -9.16
CA ASP A 42 3.50 2.36 -8.65
C ASP A 42 3.38 1.10 -7.79
N GLY A 43 4.50 0.39 -7.61
CA GLY A 43 4.55 -0.85 -6.88
C GLY A 43 3.65 -1.90 -7.50
N SER A 44 3.24 -1.76 -8.77
CA SER A 44 2.38 -2.73 -9.45
C SER A 44 3.14 -4.01 -9.76
N PHE A 45 2.46 -5.14 -9.64
CA PHE A 45 2.98 -6.46 -10.00
C PHE A 45 2.22 -6.98 -11.20
N GLY A 46 2.93 -7.62 -12.12
CA GLY A 46 2.30 -8.27 -13.25
C GLY A 46 3.25 -8.87 -14.26
N GLU A 47 2.68 -9.26 -15.40
CA GLU A 47 3.40 -10.00 -16.42
C GLU A 47 4.54 -9.16 -17.01
N ILE A 48 5.74 -9.72 -17.07
CA ILE A 48 6.90 -9.05 -17.64
C ILE A 48 6.70 -8.74 -19.13
N VAL A 49 7.22 -7.60 -19.60
CA VAL A 49 7.31 -7.34 -21.05
C VAL A 49 8.18 -8.42 -21.71
N PRO A 50 7.72 -9.08 -22.79
CA PRO A 50 8.53 -10.08 -23.49
C PRO A 50 9.90 -9.54 -23.91
N ASN A 51 10.94 -10.36 -23.73
CA ASN A 51 12.35 -10.02 -23.99
C ASN A 51 12.95 -8.91 -23.10
N ALA A 52 12.25 -8.47 -22.04
CA ALA A 52 12.89 -7.68 -21.00
C ALA A 52 13.67 -8.59 -20.06
N ASP A 53 14.83 -8.13 -19.60
CA ASP A 53 15.64 -8.82 -18.60
C ASP A 53 15.26 -8.34 -17.20
N PRO A 54 14.56 -9.16 -16.38
CA PRO A 54 14.22 -8.76 -15.03
C PRO A 54 15.44 -8.87 -14.11
N ILE A 55 15.51 -7.96 -13.14
CA ILE A 55 16.60 -7.85 -12.19
C ILE A 55 16.19 -8.48 -10.86
N ARG A 56 17.08 -9.29 -10.28
CA ARG A 56 16.94 -9.78 -8.91
C ARG A 56 17.68 -8.83 -7.97
N ASP A 57 16.94 -8.24 -7.02
CA ASP A 57 17.55 -7.49 -5.92
C ASP A 57 17.95 -8.49 -4.81
N GLU A 58 19.10 -8.26 -4.17
CA GLU A 58 19.57 -9.10 -3.07
C GLU A 58 18.55 -9.11 -1.92
N GLY A 59 18.25 -10.30 -1.40
CA GLY A 59 17.25 -10.49 -0.34
C GLY A 59 15.79 -10.52 -0.80
N PHE A 60 15.51 -10.39 -2.10
CA PHE A 60 14.14 -10.45 -2.66
C PHE A 60 13.97 -11.64 -3.61
N ALA A 61 12.87 -12.37 -3.47
CA ALA A 61 12.49 -13.44 -4.37
C ALA A 61 11.82 -12.90 -5.63
N VAL A 62 11.02 -11.83 -5.50
CA VAL A 62 10.27 -11.25 -6.61
C VAL A 62 11.19 -10.37 -7.44
N LEU A 63 11.35 -10.76 -8.71
CA LEU A 63 12.16 -10.02 -9.67
C LEU A 63 11.53 -8.66 -9.99
N ARG A 64 12.33 -7.76 -10.55
CA ARG A 64 11.94 -6.40 -10.90
C ARG A 64 12.13 -6.12 -12.38
N GLY A 65 11.12 -5.59 -13.04
CA GLY A 65 11.19 -5.34 -14.47
C GLY A 65 9.98 -4.57 -14.99
N PRO A 66 10.01 -4.16 -16.27
CA PRO A 66 8.87 -3.55 -16.93
C PRO A 66 7.74 -4.58 -17.06
N ILE A 67 6.50 -4.18 -16.76
CA ILE A 67 5.31 -5.03 -16.86
C ILE A 67 4.44 -4.65 -18.07
N ALA A 68 3.88 -5.65 -18.74
CA ALA A 68 2.93 -5.51 -19.82
C ALA A 68 1.50 -5.27 -19.30
N THR A 69 1.11 -5.95 -18.22
CA THR A 69 -0.22 -5.86 -17.62
C THR A 69 -0.13 -5.72 -16.10
N ILE A 70 -1.14 -5.09 -15.49
CA ILE A 70 -1.25 -5.02 -14.02
C ILE A 70 -2.05 -6.24 -13.55
N GLU A 71 -1.39 -7.09 -12.76
CA GLU A 71 -2.00 -8.25 -12.13
C GLU A 71 -2.47 -7.95 -10.71
N ILE A 72 -1.62 -7.27 -9.94
CA ILE A 72 -1.92 -6.73 -8.61
C ILE A 72 -1.46 -5.28 -8.59
N GLY A 73 -2.39 -4.35 -8.42
CA GLY A 73 -2.12 -2.93 -8.24
C GLY A 73 -2.28 -2.54 -6.77
N ILE A 74 -1.31 -1.82 -6.20
CA ILE A 74 -1.35 -1.36 -4.81
C ILE A 74 -1.33 0.16 -4.76
N GLU A 75 -2.18 0.76 -3.93
CA GLU A 75 -2.02 2.15 -3.51
C GLU A 75 -1.77 2.21 -2.00
N VAL A 76 -0.73 2.96 -1.61
CA VAL A 76 -0.36 3.14 -0.20
C VAL A 76 -0.50 4.61 0.19
N LYS A 77 -1.23 4.88 1.26
CA LYS A 77 -1.32 6.21 1.88
C LYS A 77 -0.95 6.11 3.35
N ILE A 78 0.06 6.86 3.78
CA ILE A 78 0.46 6.93 5.19
C ILE A 78 0.10 8.31 5.71
N MET A 79 -0.76 8.36 6.72
CA MET A 79 -1.22 9.59 7.35
C MET A 79 -0.48 9.79 8.66
N MET A 80 0.50 10.69 8.66
CA MET A 80 1.22 11.08 9.88
C MET A 80 0.32 11.85 10.85
N LYS A 81 -0.61 12.64 10.30
CA LYS A 81 -1.70 13.29 11.01
C LYS A 81 -2.93 13.20 10.13
N ALA A 82 -3.97 12.52 10.61
CA ALA A 82 -5.20 12.34 9.86
C ALA A 82 -6.04 13.62 9.90
N MET A 83 -5.67 14.64 9.11
CA MET A 83 -6.47 15.86 9.01
C MET A 83 -7.82 15.54 8.40
N ILE A 84 -8.88 15.53 9.21
CA ILE A 84 -10.20 15.06 8.75
C ILE A 84 -10.71 15.87 7.56
N LYS A 85 -10.35 17.16 7.47
CA LYS A 85 -10.68 18.05 6.34
C LYS A 85 -9.99 17.65 5.02
N GLN A 86 -8.94 16.83 5.08
CA GLN A 86 -8.19 16.36 3.92
C GLN A 86 -8.50 14.90 3.58
N ILE A 87 -9.34 14.21 4.36
CA ILE A 87 -9.63 12.79 4.15
C ILE A 87 -10.31 12.53 2.81
N ASP A 88 -11.14 13.47 2.35
CA ASP A 88 -11.81 13.38 1.04
C ASP A 88 -10.79 13.41 -0.11
N ARG A 89 -9.71 14.20 0.05
CA ARG A 89 -8.61 14.19 -0.92
C ARG A 89 -7.89 12.84 -0.93
N VAL A 90 -7.68 12.23 0.24
CA VAL A 90 -7.07 10.89 0.35
C VAL A 90 -7.97 9.84 -0.34
N ALA A 91 -9.27 9.87 -0.08
CA ALA A 91 -10.23 8.98 -0.71
C ALA A 91 -10.27 9.14 -2.25
N ASN A 92 -10.25 10.39 -2.74
CA ASN A 92 -10.21 10.68 -4.17
C ASN A 92 -8.92 10.18 -4.84
N ASP A 93 -7.77 10.33 -4.17
CA ASP A 93 -6.50 9.79 -4.66
C ASP A 93 -6.57 8.25 -4.76
N LEU A 94 -7.08 7.58 -3.71
CA LEU A 94 -7.26 6.12 -3.68
C LEU A 94 -8.17 5.65 -4.83
N GLN A 95 -9.31 6.32 -5.02
CA GLN A 95 -10.26 5.99 -6.09
C GLN A 95 -9.67 6.21 -7.49
N SER A 96 -8.95 7.31 -7.68
CA SER A 96 -8.28 7.60 -8.95
C SER A 96 -7.26 6.52 -9.30
N GLN A 97 -6.56 6.00 -8.29
CA GLN A 97 -5.57 4.94 -8.50
C GLN A 97 -6.21 3.60 -8.88
N VAL A 98 -7.32 3.21 -8.23
CA VAL A 98 -8.08 2.01 -8.64
C VAL A 98 -8.58 2.12 -10.09
N ASN A 99 -9.08 3.30 -10.47
CA ASN A 99 -9.50 3.54 -11.85
C ASN A 99 -8.33 3.41 -12.83
N HIS A 100 -7.13 3.87 -12.45
CA HIS A 100 -5.93 3.68 -13.26
C HIS A 100 -5.60 2.20 -13.43
N PHE A 101 -5.67 1.39 -12.38
CA PHE A 101 -5.44 -0.06 -12.47
C PHE A 101 -6.41 -0.72 -13.45
N ARG A 102 -7.71 -0.44 -13.32
CA ARG A 102 -8.78 -1.01 -14.16
C ARG A 102 -8.76 -0.52 -15.61
N GLN A 103 -8.17 0.64 -15.89
CA GLN A 103 -7.96 1.12 -17.25
C GLN A 103 -6.79 0.41 -17.95
N ARG A 104 -5.80 -0.06 -17.18
CA ARG A 104 -4.56 -0.69 -17.68
C ARG A 104 -4.63 -2.21 -17.76
N SER A 105 -5.62 -2.81 -17.12
CA SER A 105 -5.83 -4.25 -17.06
C SER A 105 -7.32 -4.54 -16.90
N SER A 106 -7.82 -5.58 -17.56
CA SER A 106 -9.24 -5.92 -17.53
C SER A 106 -9.71 -6.45 -16.17
N ASN A 107 -8.80 -7.06 -15.40
CA ASN A 107 -9.12 -7.67 -14.11
C ASN A 107 -7.91 -7.66 -13.14
N PRO A 108 -7.43 -6.48 -12.70
CA PRO A 108 -6.37 -6.38 -11.70
C PRO A 108 -6.94 -6.62 -10.30
N ILE A 109 -6.14 -7.22 -9.41
CA ILE A 109 -6.43 -7.21 -7.97
C ILE A 109 -5.98 -5.87 -7.41
N SER A 110 -6.93 -5.07 -6.98
CA SER A 110 -6.70 -3.75 -6.41
C SER A 110 -6.59 -3.83 -4.89
N VAL A 111 -5.43 -3.44 -4.34
CA VAL A 111 -5.16 -3.46 -2.91
C VAL A 111 -4.93 -2.04 -2.40
N GLY A 112 -5.72 -1.60 -1.43
CA GLY A 112 -5.53 -0.34 -0.73
C GLY A 112 -4.86 -0.57 0.61
N ILE A 113 -3.78 0.17 0.91
CA ILE A 113 -3.13 0.13 2.21
C ILE A 113 -3.10 1.53 2.79
N VAL A 114 -3.72 1.71 3.96
CA VAL A 114 -3.71 2.99 4.68
C VAL A 114 -3.03 2.84 6.02
N GLY A 115 -1.98 3.63 6.24
CA GLY A 115 -1.35 3.80 7.54
C GLY A 115 -1.99 4.97 8.27
N ILE A 116 -2.46 4.76 9.50
CA ILE A 116 -3.07 5.79 10.35
C ILE A 116 -2.25 5.93 11.62
N ASN A 117 -1.75 7.14 11.87
CA ASN A 117 -0.98 7.42 13.07
C ASN A 117 -1.89 7.75 14.27
N HIS A 118 -1.66 7.07 15.39
CA HIS A 118 -2.32 7.25 16.68
C HIS A 118 -1.37 7.79 17.75
N SER A 119 -0.28 8.45 17.36
CA SER A 119 0.58 9.09 18.34
C SER A 119 -0.18 10.20 19.06
N THR A 120 0.14 10.37 20.34
CA THR A 120 -0.40 11.45 21.19
C THR A 120 0.35 12.76 20.97
N HIS A 121 1.35 12.80 20.11
CA HIS A 121 1.98 14.05 19.68
C HIS A 121 2.71 13.88 18.34
N CYS A 122 2.88 15.00 17.65
CA CYS A 122 3.73 15.14 16.48
C CYS A 122 4.11 16.62 16.35
N THR A 123 5.24 16.92 15.72
CA THR A 123 5.64 18.29 15.41
C THR A 123 5.49 18.54 13.92
N THR A 124 4.65 19.49 13.52
CA THR A 124 4.52 19.87 12.10
C THR A 124 5.47 21.02 11.80
N TYR A 125 6.12 20.99 10.64
CA TYR A 125 7.03 22.06 10.20
C TYR A 125 6.44 22.82 9.01
N GLU A 126 6.39 24.15 9.09
CA GLU A 126 6.05 25.04 7.97
C GLU A 126 7.18 26.06 7.77
N GLY A 127 8.01 25.83 6.75
CA GLY A 127 9.29 26.54 6.63
C GLY A 127 10.14 26.26 7.87
N ASP A 128 10.60 27.32 8.52
CA ASP A 128 11.44 27.23 9.73
C ASP A 128 10.62 27.13 11.03
N ARG A 129 9.28 27.13 10.96
CA ARG A 129 8.41 27.11 12.15
C ARG A 129 7.99 25.71 12.51
N ALA A 130 8.16 25.35 13.78
CA ALA A 130 7.68 24.11 14.36
C ALA A 130 6.38 24.34 15.15
N TYR A 131 5.38 23.49 14.89
CA TYR A 131 4.11 23.46 15.60
C TYR A 131 3.91 22.08 16.22
N GLN A 132 4.22 21.97 17.51
CA GLN A 132 3.92 20.77 18.27
C GLN A 132 2.42 20.67 18.54
N THR A 133 1.86 19.47 18.40
CA THR A 133 0.47 19.23 18.80
C THR A 133 0.34 19.28 20.32
N ASP A 134 -0.58 20.10 20.81
CA ASP A 134 -0.86 20.32 22.24
C ASP A 134 -2.24 19.77 22.67
N GLY A 135 -2.97 19.14 21.73
CA GLY A 135 -4.31 18.58 21.94
C GLY A 135 -5.40 19.65 22.07
N LYS A 136 -5.05 20.93 22.01
CA LYS A 136 -5.98 22.06 22.18
C LYS A 136 -6.06 22.88 20.90
N LYS A 137 -5.02 23.67 20.62
CA LYS A 137 -4.92 24.49 19.41
C LYS A 137 -4.52 23.63 18.22
N HIS A 138 -3.64 22.66 18.46
CA HIS A 138 -3.13 21.73 17.48
C HIS A 138 -3.46 20.31 17.95
N LYS A 139 -4.62 19.79 17.48
CA LYS A 139 -5.05 18.41 17.75
C LYS A 139 -3.93 17.39 17.52
N HIS A 140 -3.87 16.41 18.41
CA HIS A 140 -2.98 15.27 18.29
C HIS A 140 -3.41 14.37 17.12
N PRO A 141 -2.49 13.59 16.52
CA PRO A 141 -2.83 12.63 15.48
C PRO A 141 -3.94 11.65 15.91
N ILE A 142 -3.88 11.16 17.15
CA ILE A 142 -4.88 10.24 17.70
C ILE A 142 -6.31 10.82 17.73
N ASP A 143 -6.48 12.14 17.85
CA ASP A 143 -7.79 12.77 18.05
C ASP A 143 -8.73 12.59 16.84
N GLU A 144 -8.17 12.46 15.64
CA GLU A 144 -8.93 12.32 14.38
C GLU A 144 -8.76 10.93 13.75
N ALA A 145 -7.92 10.06 14.34
CA ALA A 145 -7.53 8.78 13.75
C ALA A 145 -8.71 7.83 13.55
N ALA A 146 -9.58 7.68 14.58
CA ALA A 146 -10.73 6.78 14.51
C ALA A 146 -11.76 7.24 13.46
N GLU A 147 -12.06 8.54 13.41
CA GLU A 147 -13.00 9.11 12.43
C GLU A 147 -12.45 8.97 11.00
N ALA A 148 -11.15 9.21 10.81
CA ALA A 148 -10.51 9.04 9.52
C ALA A 148 -10.53 7.58 9.05
N GLU A 149 -10.30 6.63 9.95
CA GLU A 149 -10.41 5.20 9.67
C GLU A 149 -11.82 4.83 9.21
N GLU A 150 -12.84 5.24 9.95
CA GLU A 150 -14.25 4.94 9.65
C GLU A 150 -14.63 5.49 8.27
N ARG A 151 -14.28 6.74 7.97
CA ARG A 151 -14.55 7.35 6.66
C ARG A 151 -13.83 6.62 5.52
N LEU A 152 -12.56 6.23 5.70
CA LEU A 152 -11.83 5.47 4.70
C LEU A 152 -12.45 4.08 4.50
N LYS A 153 -12.87 3.40 5.57
CA LYS A 153 -13.58 2.12 5.47
C LYS A 153 -14.92 2.27 4.74
N LEU A 154 -15.66 3.35 4.97
CA LEU A 154 -16.96 3.56 4.35
C LEU A 154 -16.85 3.93 2.86
N HIS A 155 -15.91 4.82 2.51
CA HIS A 155 -15.84 5.42 1.18
C HIS A 155 -14.77 4.81 0.27
N SER A 156 -13.67 4.33 0.85
CA SER A 156 -12.53 3.81 0.08
C SER A 156 -12.44 2.29 0.11
N ALA A 157 -12.74 1.59 1.21
CA ALA A 157 -12.63 0.13 1.20
C ALA A 157 -13.47 -0.57 0.12
N PRO A 158 -14.74 -0.19 -0.16
CA PRO A 158 -15.59 -0.91 -1.12
C PRO A 158 -15.12 -0.84 -2.58
N ILE A 159 -14.20 0.07 -2.92
CA ILE A 159 -13.69 0.18 -4.29
C ILE A 159 -12.49 -0.74 -4.54
N PHE A 160 -11.84 -1.27 -3.49
CA PHE A 160 -10.73 -2.20 -3.60
C PHE A 160 -11.20 -3.65 -3.44
N ASP A 161 -10.43 -4.59 -3.98
CA ASP A 161 -10.62 -6.01 -3.72
C ASP A 161 -10.14 -6.37 -2.32
N GLU A 162 -9.08 -5.70 -1.84
CA GLU A 162 -8.65 -5.77 -0.45
C GLU A 162 -8.21 -4.40 0.10
N PHE A 163 -8.57 -4.15 1.36
CA PHE A 163 -8.26 -2.89 2.04
C PHE A 163 -7.66 -3.14 3.42
N ILE A 164 -6.39 -2.74 3.59
CA ILE A 164 -5.60 -2.99 4.79
C ILE A 164 -5.43 -1.67 5.55
N VAL A 165 -5.86 -1.65 6.81
CA VAL A 165 -5.65 -0.52 7.72
C VAL A 165 -4.53 -0.87 8.69
N LEU A 166 -3.47 -0.06 8.68
CA LEU A 166 -2.30 -0.22 9.54
C LEU A 166 -2.32 0.88 10.60
N ARG A 167 -2.65 0.51 11.84
CA ARG A 167 -2.69 1.43 12.98
C ARG A 167 -1.33 1.47 13.67
N PHE A 168 -0.64 2.60 13.60
CA PHE A 168 0.69 2.75 14.19
C PHE A 168 0.78 3.97 15.09
N ARG A 169 1.81 4.02 15.93
CA ARG A 169 2.23 5.23 16.64
C ARG A 169 3.65 5.54 16.22
N ALA A 170 3.82 6.71 15.62
CA ALA A 170 5.13 7.26 15.35
C ALA A 170 5.15 8.76 15.56
N THR A 171 6.31 9.27 15.96
CA THR A 171 6.60 10.70 16.06
C THR A 171 7.71 11.04 15.10
N ASN A 172 7.77 12.28 14.65
CA ASN A 172 8.83 12.78 13.76
C ASN A 172 9.93 13.52 14.54
N GLU A 173 10.14 13.11 15.78
CA GLU A 173 11.15 13.65 16.68
C GLU A 173 12.02 12.49 17.18
N GLU A 174 13.30 12.75 17.44
CA GLU A 174 14.20 11.74 17.98
C GLU A 174 13.65 11.16 19.31
N PRO A 175 13.70 9.83 19.52
CA PRO A 175 14.45 8.84 18.74
C PRO A 175 13.63 8.15 17.62
N PHE A 176 12.63 8.83 17.03
CA PHE A 176 11.78 8.33 15.94
C PHE A 176 11.15 6.97 16.25
N LYS A 177 10.59 6.84 17.46
CA LYS A 177 9.97 5.59 17.90
C LYS A 177 8.82 5.22 16.97
N PHE A 178 8.79 3.94 16.59
CA PHE A 178 7.70 3.34 15.86
C PHE A 178 7.16 2.14 16.65
N GLU A 179 5.85 2.07 16.77
CA GLU A 179 5.16 0.89 17.28
C GLU A 179 3.81 0.69 16.61
N TRP A 180 3.32 -0.54 16.61
CA TRP A 180 1.94 -0.83 16.25
C TRP A 180 1.02 -0.46 17.40
N VAL A 181 -0.19 0.04 17.10
CA VAL A 181 -1.20 0.30 18.13
C VAL A 181 -1.54 -1.00 18.88
N ASP A 182 -1.78 -2.06 18.10
CA ASP A 182 -1.87 -3.44 18.52
C ASP A 182 -1.12 -4.31 17.50
N LYS A 183 0.02 -4.88 17.91
CA LYS A 183 0.85 -5.71 17.03
C LYS A 183 0.18 -7.03 16.69
N ALA A 184 -0.54 -7.64 17.63
CA ALA A 184 -1.15 -8.95 17.42
C ALA A 184 -2.31 -8.85 16.43
N GLU A 185 -3.19 -7.87 16.62
CA GLU A 185 -4.27 -7.56 15.67
C GLU A 185 -3.71 -7.24 14.28
N THR A 186 -2.71 -6.35 14.20
CA THR A 186 -2.09 -5.97 12.91
C THR A 186 -1.55 -7.19 12.15
N VAL A 187 -0.88 -8.12 12.84
CA VAL A 187 -0.35 -9.34 12.23
C VAL A 187 -1.47 -10.25 11.72
N LEU A 188 -2.55 -10.41 12.48
CA LEU A 188 -3.70 -11.22 12.08
C LEU A 188 -4.43 -10.63 10.88
N ASP A 189 -4.72 -9.33 10.90
CA ASP A 189 -5.40 -8.62 9.81
C ASP A 189 -4.58 -8.66 8.52
N TYR A 190 -3.27 -8.38 8.62
CA TYR A 190 -2.37 -8.44 7.48
C TYR A 190 -2.26 -9.86 6.92
N GLY A 191 -2.05 -10.87 7.77
CA GLY A 191 -1.98 -12.27 7.35
C GLY A 191 -3.27 -12.75 6.67
N ALA A 192 -4.43 -12.34 7.17
CA ALA A 192 -5.71 -12.65 6.55
C ALA A 192 -5.84 -11.99 5.17
N ALA A 193 -5.37 -10.74 5.00
CA ALA A 193 -5.33 -10.07 3.71
C ALA A 193 -4.42 -10.80 2.70
N LEU A 194 -3.22 -11.24 3.12
CA LEU A 194 -2.32 -12.01 2.24
C LEU A 194 -2.98 -13.29 1.70
N VAL A 195 -3.72 -14.01 2.56
CA VAL A 195 -4.46 -15.21 2.15
C VAL A 195 -5.51 -14.86 1.09
N ARG A 196 -6.32 -13.82 1.31
CA ARG A 196 -7.37 -13.43 0.37
C ARG A 196 -6.81 -12.91 -0.95
N ILE A 197 -5.73 -12.13 -0.93
CA ILE A 197 -5.02 -11.69 -2.13
C ILE A 197 -4.49 -12.89 -2.92
N GLY A 198 -3.85 -13.86 -2.25
CA GLY A 198 -3.36 -15.08 -2.89
C GLY A 198 -4.51 -15.89 -3.52
N GLN A 199 -5.62 -16.07 -2.80
CA GLN A 199 -6.80 -16.76 -3.34
C GLN A 199 -7.43 -16.03 -4.53
N ALA A 200 -7.48 -14.70 -4.49
CA ALA A 200 -7.95 -13.89 -5.61
C ALA A 200 -7.03 -14.09 -6.83
N TYR A 201 -5.71 -14.17 -6.62
CA TYR A 201 -4.74 -14.38 -7.68
C TYR A 201 -4.89 -15.76 -8.34
N ASP A 202 -5.08 -16.83 -7.56
CA ASP A 202 -5.32 -18.17 -8.11
C ASP A 202 -6.59 -18.25 -8.97
N LYS A 203 -7.63 -17.48 -8.61
CA LYS A 203 -8.90 -17.43 -9.35
C LYS A 203 -8.83 -16.62 -10.64
N ARG A 204 -7.79 -15.83 -10.86
CA ARG A 204 -7.63 -15.09 -12.12
C ARG A 204 -7.43 -16.08 -13.25
N ILE A 205 -8.10 -15.84 -14.38
CA ILE A 205 -7.93 -16.59 -15.63
C ILE A 205 -6.71 -16.01 -16.33
#